data_AF-A0A2E1NBF1-F1
#
_entry.id   AF-A0A2E1NBF1-F1
#
_cell.length_a   1.000
_cell.length_b   1.000
_cell.length_c   1.000
_cell.angle_alpha   90.00
_cell.angle_beta   90.00
_cell.angle_gamma   90.00
#
_symmetry.space_group_name_H-M   'P 1'
#
loop_
_entity.id
_entity.type
_entity.pdbx_description
1 polymer ?
#
loop_
_entity_poly.entity_id
_entity_poly.type
_entity_poly.pdbx_seq_one_letter_code
_entity_poly.pdbx_strand_id
1 'polypeptide(L)'
;MNKQKLKIIDIGHQNLNLESALSLLETTISKTVYGGDKRAIKVITGHGSGKLRDSVRSWLNEQEGRFKAIINGEEYHMFNKDASDMRADCNVKNDPDFGKKNSAVTYIWLW
;
A
#
# COMPACT_ATOMS: atom_id res chain seq x y z
N MET A 1 20.06 -10.38 10.49
CA MET A 1 18.90 -10.59 9.59
C MET A 1 18.24 -9.24 9.31
N ASN A 2 18.24 -8.77 8.07
CA ASN A 2 17.51 -7.55 7.71
C ASN A 2 16.00 -7.84 7.77
N LYS A 3 15.29 -7.18 8.68
CA LYS A 3 13.83 -7.31 8.80
C LYS A 3 13.16 -6.63 7.61
N GLN A 4 12.09 -7.24 7.08
CA GLN A 4 11.25 -6.64 6.04
C GLN A 4 10.55 -5.39 6.58
N LYS A 5 10.63 -4.29 5.83
CA LYS A 5 10.05 -2.98 6.20
C LYS A 5 8.66 -2.73 5.61
N LEU A 6 7.99 -3.80 5.17
CA LEU A 6 6.61 -3.76 4.67
C LEU A 6 5.62 -3.98 5.82
N LYS A 7 4.62 -3.12 5.91
CA LYS A 7 3.39 -3.32 6.68
C LYS A 7 2.29 -3.75 5.72
N ILE A 8 1.46 -4.72 6.13
CA ILE A 8 0.26 -5.11 5.39
C ILE A 8 -0.94 -4.66 6.19
N ILE A 9 -1.91 -4.04 5.51
CA ILE A 9 -3.22 -3.70 6.04
C ILE A 9 -4.28 -4.23 5.08
N ASP A 10 -5.21 -5.02 5.62
CA ASP A 10 -6.38 -5.49 4.89
C ASP A 10 -7.61 -4.74 5.36
N ILE A 11 -8.18 -3.92 4.49
CA ILE A 11 -9.42 -3.16 4.73
C ILE A 11 -10.57 -3.67 3.85
N GLY A 12 -10.32 -4.59 2.93
CA GLY A 12 -11.30 -5.15 2.01
C GLY A 12 -12.12 -6.29 2.61
N HIS A 13 -11.57 -7.02 3.59
CA HIS A 13 -12.19 -8.23 4.16
C HIS A 13 -12.62 -8.08 5.62
N GLN A 14 -12.83 -6.84 6.10
CA GLN A 14 -13.17 -6.56 7.50
C GLN A 14 -14.64 -6.19 7.74
N ASN A 15 -15.52 -6.32 6.74
CA ASN A 15 -16.92 -5.90 6.80
C ASN A 15 -17.11 -4.43 7.26
N LEU A 16 -16.14 -3.58 6.91
CA LEU A 16 -16.16 -2.15 7.22
C LEU A 16 -16.98 -1.40 6.16
N ASN A 17 -17.67 -0.34 6.58
CA ASN A 17 -18.15 0.66 5.64
C ASN A 17 -16.97 1.50 5.11
N LEU A 18 -17.23 2.27 4.04
CA LEU A 18 -16.19 3.03 3.34
C LEU A 18 -15.46 4.03 4.26
N GLU A 19 -16.20 4.76 5.09
CA GLU A 19 -15.65 5.75 6.03
C GLU A 19 -14.74 5.09 7.07
N SER A 20 -15.18 3.96 7.64
CA SER A 20 -14.40 3.22 8.63
C SER A 20 -13.12 2.64 8.02
N ALA A 21 -13.19 2.16 6.77
CA ALA A 21 -12.03 1.66 6.04
C ALA A 21 -10.99 2.78 5.78
N LEU A 22 -11.45 3.97 5.38
CA LEU A 22 -10.58 5.13 5.16
C LEU A 22 -9.97 5.65 6.48
N SER A 23 -10.76 5.71 7.56
CA SER A 23 -10.26 6.09 8.88
C SER A 23 -9.20 5.12 9.41
N LEU A 24 -9.41 3.81 9.21
CA LEU A 24 -8.44 2.77 9.56
C LEU A 24 -7.16 2.89 8.73
N LEU A 25 -7.29 3.14 7.42
CA LEU A 25 -6.16 3.39 6.51
C LEU A 25 -5.33 4.58 6.99
N GLU A 26 -5.97 5.74 7.19
CA GLU A 26 -5.32 6.98 7.61
C GLU A 26 -4.60 6.79 8.94
N THR A 27 -5.29 6.24 9.94
CA THR A 27 -4.72 6.00 11.26
C THR A 27 -3.53 5.05 11.19
N THR A 28 -3.60 4.02 10.36
CA THR A 28 -2.50 3.05 10.20
C THR A 28 -1.30 3.68 9.50
N ILE A 29 -1.52 4.50 8.46
CA ILE A 29 -0.44 5.24 7.80
C ILE A 29 0.25 6.16 8.79
N SER A 30 -0.50 6.97 9.54
CA SER A 30 0.04 7.90 10.53
C SER A 30 0.86 7.18 11.61
N LYS A 31 0.36 6.06 12.15
CA LYS A 31 1.11 5.23 13.12
C LYS A 31 2.37 4.63 12.53
N THR A 32 2.31 4.18 11.28
CA THR A 32 3.45 3.55 10.58
C THR A 32 4.56 4.57 10.31
N VAL A 33 4.20 5.77 9.86
CA VAL A 33 5.13 6.88 9.67
C VAL A 33 5.78 7.28 11.00
N TYR A 34 4.98 7.44 12.06
CA TYR A 34 5.51 7.80 13.39
C TYR A 34 6.45 6.74 13.97
N GLY A 35 6.16 5.45 13.78
CA GLY A 35 7.01 4.36 14.26
C GLY A 35 8.37 4.25 13.57
N GLY A 36 8.45 4.61 12.27
CA GLY A 36 9.70 4.66 11.50
C GLY A 36 10.37 3.30 11.19
N ASP A 37 9.84 2.19 11.71
CA ASP A 37 10.39 0.84 11.50
C ASP A 37 9.98 0.23 10.15
N LYS A 38 8.88 0.73 9.58
CA LYS A 38 8.34 0.35 8.28
C LYS A 38 8.47 1.52 7.30
N ARG A 39 8.83 1.17 6.07
CA ARG A 39 9.01 2.14 4.96
C ARG A 39 8.11 1.85 3.77
N ALA A 40 7.33 0.78 3.81
CA ALA A 40 6.28 0.54 2.83
C ALA A 40 5.01 0.01 3.50
N ILE A 41 3.87 0.35 2.92
CA ILE A 41 2.57 -0.18 3.33
C ILE A 41 1.89 -0.80 2.11
N LYS A 42 1.44 -2.04 2.23
CA LYS A 42 0.55 -2.71 1.28
C LYS A 42 -0.86 -2.64 1.80
N VAL A 43 -1.74 -1.99 1.04
CA VAL A 43 -3.16 -1.87 1.32
C VAL A 43 -3.90 -2.89 0.46
N ILE A 44 -4.66 -3.78 1.09
CA ILE A 44 -5.53 -4.75 0.42
C ILE A 44 -6.97 -4.24 0.53
N THR A 45 -7.58 -3.96 -0.63
CA THR A 45 -8.97 -3.48 -0.73
C THR A 45 -9.94 -4.57 -1.18
N GLY A 46 -9.42 -5.73 -1.59
CA GLY A 46 -10.23 -6.77 -2.22
C GLY A 46 -10.68 -6.39 -3.63
N HIS A 47 -11.26 -7.37 -4.35
CA HIS A 47 -11.70 -7.16 -5.73
C HIS A 47 -13.06 -6.46 -5.77
N GLY A 48 -14.05 -6.99 -5.04
CA GLY A 48 -15.37 -6.38 -4.83
C GLY A 48 -15.97 -5.68 -6.07
N SER A 49 -16.63 -4.55 -5.84
CA SER A 49 -17.13 -3.67 -6.90
C SER A 49 -16.11 -2.64 -7.38
N GLY A 50 -14.88 -2.64 -6.84
CA GLY A 50 -13.88 -1.59 -7.07
C GLY A 50 -14.08 -0.30 -6.26
N LYS A 51 -15.27 -0.02 -5.69
CA LYS A 51 -15.55 1.23 -4.98
C LYS A 51 -14.53 1.55 -3.87
N LEU A 52 -14.19 0.57 -3.03
CA LEU A 52 -13.20 0.78 -1.96
C LEU A 52 -11.80 1.09 -2.53
N ARG A 53 -11.38 0.36 -3.56
CA ARG A 53 -10.12 0.61 -4.26
C ARG A 53 -10.07 2.03 -4.80
N ASP A 54 -11.13 2.46 -5.48
CA ASP A 54 -11.16 3.76 -6.13
C ASP A 54 -11.15 4.90 -5.11
N SER A 55 -11.89 4.78 -4.00
CA SER A 55 -11.85 5.74 -2.90
C SER A 55 -10.49 5.79 -2.20
N VAL A 56 -9.86 4.64 -1.95
CA VAL A 56 -8.51 4.57 -1.36
C VAL A 56 -7.49 5.23 -2.27
N ARG A 57 -7.54 4.96 -3.58
CA ARG A 57 -6.63 5.58 -4.56
C ARG A 57 -6.85 7.08 -4.67
N SER A 58 -8.09 7.56 -4.69
CA SER A 58 -8.40 9.00 -4.67
C SER A 58 -7.79 9.66 -3.44
N TRP A 59 -8.08 9.10 -2.26
CA TRP A 59 -7.58 9.64 -1.00
C TRP A 59 -6.05 9.68 -0.97
N LEU A 60 -5.37 8.61 -1.42
CA LEU A 60 -3.91 8.56 -1.48
C LEU A 60 -3.33 9.63 -2.41
N ASN A 61 -3.94 9.85 -3.58
CA ASN A 61 -3.51 10.88 -4.52
C ASN A 61 -3.71 12.30 -3.96
N GLU A 62 -4.73 12.52 -3.13
CA GLU A 62 -4.96 13.78 -2.42
C GLU A 62 -3.90 14.07 -1.34
N GLN A 63 -3.11 13.07 -0.92
CA GLN A 63 -2.02 13.21 0.06
C GLN A 63 -0.68 13.61 -0.60
N GLU A 64 -0.70 14.46 -1.63
CA GLU A 64 0.49 14.83 -2.40
C GLU A 64 1.66 15.28 -1.50
N GLY A 65 2.87 14.78 -1.78
CA GLY A 65 4.09 15.08 -1.00
C GLY A 65 4.26 14.29 0.31
N ARG A 66 3.22 13.59 0.79
CA ARG A 66 3.30 12.77 2.03
C ARG A 66 4.07 11.47 1.84
N PHE A 67 4.10 10.94 0.62
CA PHE A 67 4.68 9.66 0.28
C PHE A 67 5.78 9.82 -0.77
N LYS A 68 6.75 8.92 -0.77
CA LYS A 68 7.79 8.86 -1.80
C LYS A 68 7.23 8.37 -3.13
N ALA A 69 6.31 7.40 -3.09
CA ALA A 69 5.56 6.92 -4.26
C ALA A 69 4.28 6.18 -3.85
N ILE A 70 3.28 6.19 -4.72
CA ILE A 70 2.10 5.32 -4.66
C ILE A 70 2.16 4.38 -5.86
N ILE A 71 2.13 3.08 -5.62
CA ILE A 71 2.27 2.05 -6.66
C ILE A 71 1.00 1.21 -6.66
N ASN A 72 0.17 1.38 -7.69
CA ASN A 72 -0.98 0.53 -7.92
C ASN A 72 -0.53 -0.92 -8.18
N GLY A 73 -1.29 -1.91 -7.71
CA GLY A 73 -0.88 -3.32 -7.85
C GLY A 73 -0.76 -3.80 -9.31
N GLU A 74 -1.41 -3.13 -10.26
CA GLU A 74 -1.24 -3.28 -11.70
C GLU A 74 0.19 -2.94 -12.17
N GLU A 75 0.82 -1.96 -11.51
CA GLU A 75 2.15 -1.44 -11.78
C GLU A 75 3.24 -2.05 -10.88
N TYR A 76 2.86 -2.96 -9.98
CA TYR A 76 3.78 -3.59 -9.03
C TYR A 76 4.60 -4.71 -9.68
N HIS A 77 5.59 -4.33 -10.49
CA HIS A 77 6.45 -5.26 -11.25
C HIS A 77 7.87 -4.72 -11.47
N MET A 78 8.79 -5.58 -11.93
CA MET A 78 10.24 -5.26 -12.06
C MET A 78 10.58 -4.10 -13.00
N PHE A 79 9.72 -3.80 -13.98
CA PHE A 79 9.96 -2.71 -14.93
C PHE A 79 9.48 -1.33 -14.42
N ASN A 80 8.75 -1.29 -13.29
CA ASN A 80 8.36 -0.05 -12.66
C ASN A 80 9.45 0.33 -11.65
N LYS A 81 10.09 1.48 -11.88
CA LYS A 81 11.24 1.92 -11.09
C LYS A 81 10.88 2.10 -9.61
N ASP A 82 9.76 2.76 -9.31
CA ASP A 82 9.31 2.96 -7.93
C ASP A 82 9.02 1.63 -7.23
N ALA A 83 8.39 0.68 -7.93
CA ALA A 83 8.14 -0.66 -7.41
C ALA A 83 9.44 -1.42 -7.10
N SER A 84 10.41 -1.39 -8.02
CA SER A 84 11.71 -2.03 -7.86
C SER A 84 12.52 -1.39 -6.72
N ASP A 85 12.61 -0.07 -6.70
CA ASP A 85 13.38 0.68 -5.72
C ASP A 85 12.76 0.57 -4.32
N MET A 86 11.43 0.64 -4.19
CA MET A 86 10.72 0.41 -2.92
C MET A 86 11.02 -1.01 -2.40
N ARG A 87 10.97 -2.04 -3.25
CA ARG A 87 11.27 -3.41 -2.83
C ARG A 87 12.70 -3.56 -2.32
N ALA A 88 13.67 -2.95 -3.01
CA ALA A 88 15.07 -2.94 -2.58
C ALA A 88 15.24 -2.20 -1.24
N ASP A 89 14.70 -0.98 -1.14
CA ASP A 89 14.81 -0.12 0.05
C ASP A 89 14.10 -0.71 1.29
N CYS A 90 13.02 -1.45 1.07
CA CYS A 90 12.23 -2.09 2.12
C CYS A 90 12.58 -3.56 2.37
N ASN A 91 13.57 -4.11 1.65
CA ASN A 91 13.99 -5.52 1.71
C ASN A 91 12.80 -6.49 1.53
N VAL A 92 11.92 -6.21 0.56
CA VAL A 92 10.75 -7.02 0.23
C VAL A 92 11.15 -8.10 -0.78
N LYS A 93 11.30 -9.34 -0.32
CA LYS A 93 11.71 -10.47 -1.15
C LYS A 93 10.53 -11.30 -1.66
N ASN A 94 9.60 -11.63 -0.77
CA ASN A 94 8.56 -12.64 -1.02
C ASN A 94 7.14 -12.05 -0.95
N ASP A 95 6.87 -11.00 -1.72
CA ASP A 95 5.48 -10.54 -1.91
C ASP A 95 4.83 -11.29 -3.09
N PRO A 96 3.75 -12.06 -2.86
CA PRO A 96 3.12 -12.88 -3.90
C PRO A 96 2.45 -12.06 -5.01
N ASP A 97 2.15 -10.78 -4.80
CA ASP A 97 1.50 -9.93 -5.79
C ASP A 97 2.47 -9.32 -6.82
N PHE A 98 3.78 -9.50 -6.64
CA PHE A 98 4.78 -8.93 -7.55
C PHE A 98 4.70 -9.55 -8.95
N GLY A 99 4.47 -8.70 -9.96
CA GLY A 99 4.27 -9.12 -11.34
C GLY A 99 2.88 -9.72 -11.63
N LYS A 100 1.96 -9.76 -10.66
CA LYS A 100 0.62 -10.33 -10.83
C LYS A 100 -0.40 -9.35 -11.40
N LYS A 101 -0.08 -8.05 -11.43
CA LYS A 101 -1.00 -6.98 -11.83
C LYS A 101 -2.29 -6.98 -11.01
N ASN A 102 -2.20 -7.25 -9.71
CA ASN A 102 -3.36 -7.40 -8.84
C ASN A 102 -3.95 -6.02 -8.50
N SER A 103 -5.05 -5.66 -9.14
CA SER A 103 -5.73 -4.37 -8.89
C SER A 103 -6.32 -4.23 -7.47
N ALA A 104 -6.47 -5.32 -6.72
CA ALA A 104 -7.02 -5.30 -5.36
C ALA A 104 -6.00 -4.84 -4.30
N VAL A 105 -4.78 -4.49 -4.70
CA VAL A 105 -3.74 -3.97 -3.81
C VAL A 105 -3.17 -2.64 -4.30
N THR A 106 -2.73 -1.83 -3.35
CA THR A 106 -1.98 -0.59 -3.59
C THR A 106 -0.85 -0.51 -2.59
N TYR A 107 0.34 -0.13 -3.04
CA TYR A 107 1.51 0.05 -2.20
C TYR A 107 1.81 1.54 -1.99
N ILE A 108 2.24 1.88 -0.79
CA ILE A 108 2.63 3.23 -0.40
C ILE A 108 4.09 3.15 0.06
N TRP A 109 4.98 3.84 -0.65
CA TRP A 109 6.38 3.98 -0.26
C TRP A 109 6.54 5.23 0.61
N LEU A 110 6.99 5.04 1.85
CA LEU A 110 7.25 6.10 2.81
C LEU A 110 8.72 6.58 2.70
N TRP A 111 8.99 7.76 3.24
CA TRP A 111 10.33 8.35 3.34
C TRP A 111 11.25 7.57 4.29
#